data_AF-H2CL41-F1
#
_entry.id   AF-H2CL41-F1
#
_cell.length_a   1.000
_cell.length_b   1.000
_cell.length_c   1.000
_cell.angle_alpha   90.00
_cell.angle_beta   90.00
_cell.angle_gamma   90.00
#
_symmetry.space_group_name_H-M   'P 1'
#
loop_
_entity.id
_entity.type
_entity.pdbx_description
1 polymer ?
#
loop_
_entity_poly.entity_id
_entity_poly.type
_entity_poly.pdbx_seq_one_letter_code
_entity_poly.pdbx_strand_id
1 'polypeptide(L)'
;MKTKAKKVLITKVLYRIGIKAVLALLLTLSALASCMQAEKTSLDTSGAQGLLLGSLSFEGGLFGGGSGGATGPFSKDGNPTVVATSPTNAATIAPCSGSPCRARVRIQFDESMDTSTVLPLLVEISDGSWADSSIAPLTSSISWSGTKYQNDTVTFELDSVHLPEGSNFKFNILTGYLKDLDSVPNDLSAPYSWTATTSFHSGRLPLVDTGSTLCTDVNGNSITCTGTLQDGAISQPRNLTRNANGTVVDNVTGLVWSACPQGTTYVHSDPGGSCTGAATGMTWYAAQAACSARNTEALGGRTDWRLPTADELHTIMDHSVRMPSIDLLTFPGTPASSIFWSATTSPKGPAYAYYANFDEGILLHLQSKGVVGSAPLVRCVAGTGNRSTAGFRDNGDNTITDQRTGLRWTKCSLPSSGSLCVAAPARMNWDVANTACGGLSIGGRQWRMPSKNELQSIWNLQAINPTHSLFNATADKLWTSTTRALFSVGAYPTVFIIDFATTNNGIGTSTGRAPIPDAPFVRCVADE
;
A
#
# COMPACT_ATOMS: atom_id res chain seq x y z
N MET A 1 61.52 -44.77 -0.17
CA MET A 1 60.98 -43.43 0.18
C MET A 1 59.80 -43.04 -0.73
N LYS A 2 58.65 -43.72 -0.65
CA LYS A 2 57.44 -43.39 -1.46
C LYS A 2 56.09 -43.56 -0.70
N THR A 3 56.10 -43.47 0.63
CA THR A 3 54.88 -43.70 1.44
C THR A 3 54.52 -42.58 2.43
N LYS A 4 55.37 -41.55 2.60
CA LYS A 4 55.04 -40.38 3.44
C LYS A 4 54.39 -39.22 2.67
N ALA A 5 54.58 -39.11 1.35
CA ALA A 5 54.02 -38.00 0.55
C ALA A 5 52.51 -38.13 0.24
N LYS A 6 51.96 -39.36 0.16
CA LYS A 6 50.52 -39.57 -0.13
C LYS A 6 49.59 -39.21 1.04
N LYS A 7 50.03 -39.37 2.29
CA LYS A 7 49.21 -39.01 3.46
C LYS A 7 49.02 -37.49 3.60
N VAL A 8 50.05 -36.69 3.33
CA VAL A 8 49.96 -35.22 3.43
C VAL A 8 49.05 -34.62 2.35
N LEU A 9 49.00 -35.24 1.16
CA LEU A 9 48.12 -34.79 0.08
C LEU A 9 46.65 -35.12 0.36
N ILE A 10 46.36 -36.29 0.93
CA ILE A 10 44.99 -36.72 1.28
C ILE A 10 44.42 -35.86 2.43
N THR A 11 45.22 -35.51 3.43
CA THR A 11 44.77 -34.62 4.53
C THR A 11 44.50 -33.19 4.05
N LYS A 12 45.29 -32.64 3.12
CA LYS A 12 45.03 -31.30 2.54
C LYS A 12 43.81 -31.27 1.63
N VAL A 13 43.51 -32.36 0.93
CA VAL A 13 42.31 -32.49 0.08
C VAL A 13 41.06 -32.64 0.94
N LEU A 14 41.09 -33.45 1.99
CA LEU A 14 39.96 -33.60 2.92
C LEU A 14 39.67 -32.31 3.71
N TYR A 15 40.70 -31.53 4.09
CA TYR A 15 40.51 -30.22 4.73
C TYR A 15 39.88 -29.18 3.77
N ARG A 16 40.27 -29.17 2.49
CA ARG A 16 39.66 -28.30 1.47
C ARG A 16 38.23 -28.71 1.10
N ILE A 17 37.91 -30.00 1.12
CA ILE A 17 36.54 -30.50 0.91
C ILE A 17 35.67 -30.18 2.13
N GLY A 18 36.19 -30.35 3.36
CA GLY A 18 35.51 -30.00 4.59
C GLY A 18 35.20 -28.49 4.68
N ILE A 19 36.13 -27.62 4.32
CA ILE A 19 35.89 -26.17 4.27
C ILE A 19 34.89 -25.80 3.18
N LYS A 20 34.93 -26.42 1.99
CA LYS A 20 33.95 -26.17 0.94
C LYS A 20 32.54 -26.67 1.31
N ALA A 21 32.46 -27.80 2.03
CA ALA A 21 31.18 -28.32 2.53
C ALA A 21 30.60 -27.43 3.64
N VAL A 22 31.44 -26.93 4.56
CA VAL A 22 31.01 -26.00 5.62
C VAL A 22 30.64 -24.63 5.05
N LEU A 23 31.37 -24.12 4.05
CA LEU A 23 31.04 -22.86 3.37
C LEU A 23 29.77 -23.00 2.51
N ALA A 24 29.56 -24.16 1.86
CA ALA A 24 28.31 -24.46 1.17
C ALA A 24 27.14 -24.60 2.14
N LEU A 25 27.34 -25.22 3.32
CA LEU A 25 26.32 -25.34 4.36
C LEU A 25 25.97 -23.96 4.96
N LEU A 26 26.96 -23.07 5.14
CA LEU A 26 26.77 -21.69 5.59
C LEU A 26 26.13 -20.81 4.50
N LEU A 27 26.42 -21.04 3.22
CA LEU A 27 25.77 -20.39 2.07
C LEU A 27 24.34 -20.89 1.83
N THR A 28 24.04 -22.15 2.17
CA THR A 28 22.67 -22.67 2.16
C THR A 28 21.88 -22.26 3.41
N LEU A 29 22.54 -22.10 4.57
CA LEU A 29 21.88 -21.54 5.76
C LEU A 29 21.62 -20.04 5.61
N SER A 30 22.50 -19.28 4.93
CA SER A 30 22.21 -17.88 4.60
C SER A 30 21.15 -17.75 3.52
N ALA A 31 21.07 -18.68 2.55
CA ALA A 31 19.98 -18.73 1.58
C ALA A 31 18.63 -19.14 2.21
N LEU A 32 18.63 -20.00 3.24
CA LEU A 32 17.44 -20.33 4.02
C LEU A 32 17.03 -19.19 4.98
N ALA A 33 17.98 -18.39 5.47
CA ALA A 33 17.69 -17.18 6.23
C ALA A 33 17.13 -16.05 5.33
N SER A 34 17.52 -15.98 4.06
CA SER A 34 16.97 -15.03 3.08
C SER A 34 15.64 -15.47 2.45
N CYS A 35 15.22 -16.72 2.67
CA CYS A 35 13.89 -17.22 2.24
C CYS A 35 12.81 -17.12 3.32
N MET A 36 13.15 -16.60 4.51
CA MET A 36 12.17 -16.24 5.55
C MET A 36 11.90 -14.73 5.61
N GLN A 37 12.34 -13.96 4.61
CA GLN A 37 11.92 -12.57 4.48
C GLN A 37 10.49 -12.53 3.91
N ALA A 38 9.55 -12.17 4.79
CA ALA A 38 8.16 -11.87 4.50
C ALA A 38 7.25 -13.07 4.13
N GLU A 39 7.17 -14.05 5.04
CA GLU A 39 5.82 -14.50 5.38
C GLU A 39 5.13 -13.29 6.02
N LYS A 40 4.44 -12.48 5.21
CA LYS A 40 3.46 -11.53 5.77
C LYS A 40 2.60 -12.41 6.66
N THR A 41 2.56 -12.13 7.96
CA THR A 41 1.53 -12.62 8.87
C THR A 41 0.20 -12.19 8.27
N SER A 42 -0.33 -13.05 7.39
CA SER A 42 -1.61 -12.87 6.75
C SER A 42 -2.62 -12.93 7.87
N LEU A 43 -3.51 -11.95 7.89
CA LEU A 43 -4.81 -12.15 8.50
C LEU A 43 -5.37 -13.47 7.92
N ASP A 44 -5.55 -14.46 8.78
CA ASP A 44 -5.70 -15.86 8.41
C ASP A 44 -6.91 -16.07 7.48
N THR A 45 -6.64 -16.23 6.18
CA THR A 45 -7.64 -16.53 5.14
C THR A 45 -7.85 -18.03 4.94
N SER A 46 -7.20 -18.88 5.74
CA SER A 46 -7.29 -20.33 5.57
C SER A 46 -8.42 -20.93 6.40
N GLY A 47 -9.49 -21.31 5.71
CA GLY A 47 -10.34 -22.40 6.15
C GLY A 47 -9.67 -23.72 5.75
N ALA A 48 -8.79 -24.25 6.59
CA ALA A 48 -8.40 -25.66 6.54
C ALA A 48 -7.76 -26.06 7.87
N GLN A 49 -8.27 -27.15 8.44
CA GLN A 49 -7.77 -27.77 9.66
C GLN A 49 -6.26 -28.04 9.57
N GLY A 50 -5.48 -27.46 10.47
CA GLY A 50 -4.07 -27.77 10.66
C GLY A 50 -3.87 -28.30 12.06
N LEU A 51 -3.52 -29.59 12.15
CA LEU A 51 -3.18 -30.32 13.36
C LEU A 51 -2.31 -29.47 14.32
N LEU A 52 -2.83 -29.22 15.51
CA LEU A 52 -2.00 -28.94 16.68
C LEU A 52 -1.11 -30.15 16.91
N LEU A 53 0.19 -30.02 16.61
CA LEU A 53 1.21 -30.86 17.24
C LEU A 53 1.28 -30.42 18.71
N GLY A 54 0.31 -30.90 19.49
CA GLY A 54 0.40 -30.91 20.94
C GLY A 54 1.69 -31.60 21.32
N SER A 55 2.54 -30.86 22.02
CA SER A 55 3.62 -31.38 22.81
C SER A 55 3.15 -32.61 23.59
N LEU A 56 3.69 -33.77 23.23
CA LEU A 56 3.68 -34.98 24.04
C LEU A 56 4.39 -34.66 25.36
N SER A 57 3.63 -34.26 26.38
CA SER A 57 4.05 -34.43 27.77
C SER A 57 3.65 -35.84 28.20
N PHE A 58 4.63 -36.72 28.34
CA PHE A 58 4.46 -38.00 29.03
C PHE A 58 4.12 -37.72 30.50
N GLU A 59 2.87 -37.96 30.90
CA GLU A 59 2.54 -38.24 32.30
C GLU A 59 3.07 -39.63 32.64
N GLY A 60 4.22 -39.67 33.30
CA GLY A 60 4.65 -40.82 34.09
C GLY A 60 3.94 -40.79 35.44
N GLY A 61 2.74 -41.38 35.50
CA GLY A 61 2.12 -41.74 36.77
C GLY A 61 2.88 -42.88 37.43
N LEU A 62 3.38 -42.65 38.64
CA LEU A 62 3.64 -43.70 39.62
C LEU A 62 3.06 -43.24 40.97
N PHE A 63 1.91 -43.81 41.29
CA PHE A 63 1.20 -43.61 42.55
C PHE A 63 2.03 -44.06 43.75
N GLY A 64 1.91 -43.33 44.85
CA GLY A 64 2.49 -43.69 46.15
C GLY A 64 1.95 -42.86 47.32
N GLY A 65 0.63 -42.84 47.52
CA GLY A 65 0.01 -42.71 48.85
C GLY A 65 -0.13 -41.31 49.45
N GLY A 66 -1.37 -40.81 49.48
CA GLY A 66 -1.75 -39.62 50.27
C GLY A 66 -3.19 -39.23 49.97
N SER A 67 -4.13 -39.75 50.74
CA SER A 67 -5.55 -39.42 50.70
C SER A 67 -5.79 -37.95 51.09
N GLY A 68 -6.40 -37.18 50.18
CA GLY A 68 -7.05 -35.91 50.49
C GLY A 68 -6.88 -34.84 49.40
N GLY A 69 -7.99 -34.39 48.83
CA GLY A 69 -8.04 -33.07 48.16
C GLY A 69 -8.60 -33.07 46.73
N ALA A 70 -9.87 -32.68 46.62
CA ALA A 70 -10.50 -31.96 45.49
C ALA A 70 -10.42 -32.55 44.06
N THR A 71 -11.50 -33.23 43.66
CA THR A 71 -11.97 -33.28 42.27
C THR A 71 -12.98 -32.15 41.99
N GLY A 72 -12.65 -30.92 42.39
CA GLY A 72 -13.38 -29.72 41.96
C GLY A 72 -12.96 -29.33 40.54
N PRO A 73 -13.83 -28.67 39.74
CA PRO A 73 -13.37 -28.08 38.49
C PRO A 73 -12.28 -27.05 38.85
N PHE A 74 -11.11 -27.20 38.24
CA PHE A 74 -9.91 -26.44 38.57
C PHE A 74 -10.13 -24.94 38.40
N SER A 75 -9.72 -24.16 39.41
CA SER A 75 -9.78 -22.70 39.46
C SER A 75 -8.44 -22.09 39.06
N LYS A 76 -8.47 -21.08 38.18
CA LYS A 76 -7.44 -20.04 38.17
C LYS A 76 -7.89 -18.96 39.14
N ASP A 77 -7.03 -18.60 40.10
CA ASP A 77 -7.39 -17.84 41.31
C ASP A 77 -6.68 -16.48 41.40
N GLY A 78 -6.28 -15.94 40.25
CA GLY A 78 -5.93 -14.54 40.05
C GLY A 78 -6.38 -14.10 38.66
N ASN A 79 -6.47 -12.79 38.40
CA ASN A 79 -7.14 -12.25 37.21
C ASN A 79 -6.79 -12.96 35.88
N PRO A 80 -7.75 -13.16 34.95
CA PRO A 80 -7.53 -13.72 33.62
C PRO A 80 -6.32 -13.12 32.92
N THR A 81 -5.46 -13.96 32.33
CA THR A 81 -4.31 -13.51 31.55
C THR A 81 -4.35 -14.02 30.12
N VAL A 82 -3.85 -13.21 29.20
CA VAL A 82 -3.76 -13.56 27.79
C VAL A 82 -2.49 -14.35 27.56
N VAL A 83 -2.61 -15.62 27.16
CA VAL A 83 -1.46 -16.52 26.90
C VAL A 83 -0.99 -16.49 25.46
N ALA A 84 -1.88 -16.20 24.52
CA ALA A 84 -1.55 -16.11 23.11
C ALA A 84 -2.50 -15.19 22.36
N THR A 85 -1.99 -14.61 21.26
CA THR A 85 -2.78 -13.88 20.28
C THR A 85 -2.38 -14.27 18.88
N SER A 86 -3.35 -14.34 17.98
CA SER A 86 -3.13 -14.59 16.56
C SER A 86 -3.93 -13.60 15.72
N PRO A 87 -3.28 -12.66 15.00
CA PRO A 87 -1.83 -12.40 14.98
C PRO A 87 -1.29 -11.96 16.35
N THR A 88 0.03 -12.07 16.54
CA THR A 88 0.68 -11.64 17.79
C THR A 88 0.46 -10.15 18.04
N ASN A 89 0.36 -9.74 19.31
CA ASN A 89 0.28 -8.33 19.66
C ASN A 89 1.47 -7.53 19.07
N ALA A 90 1.21 -6.31 18.61
CA ALA A 90 2.13 -5.45 17.86
C ALA A 90 2.62 -6.04 16.51
N ALA A 91 1.87 -6.99 15.91
CA ALA A 91 2.22 -7.53 14.60
C ALA A 91 2.08 -6.49 13.47
N THR A 92 2.83 -6.72 12.39
CA THR A 92 2.54 -6.10 11.09
C THR A 92 1.60 -7.01 10.29
N ILE A 93 0.46 -6.48 9.88
CA ILE A 93 -0.59 -7.23 9.18
C ILE A 93 -0.79 -6.71 7.76
N ALA A 94 -1.32 -7.54 6.85
CA ALA A 94 -1.68 -7.08 5.51
C ALA A 94 -2.88 -6.10 5.57
N PRO A 95 -2.92 -5.05 4.73
CA PRO A 95 -4.14 -4.27 4.57
C PRO A 95 -5.19 -5.14 3.88
N CYS A 96 -6.43 -5.02 4.32
CA CYS A 96 -7.52 -5.89 3.88
C CYS A 96 -8.41 -5.14 2.88
N SER A 97 -8.31 -5.44 1.59
CA SER A 97 -8.98 -4.66 0.52
C SER A 97 -10.28 -5.26 -0.02
N GLY A 98 -10.68 -6.45 0.41
CA GLY A 98 -11.95 -7.07 0.02
C GLY A 98 -12.95 -7.09 1.18
N SER A 99 -14.24 -6.97 0.85
CA SER A 99 -15.33 -7.25 1.79
C SER A 99 -16.08 -8.53 1.37
N PRO A 100 -16.37 -9.45 2.30
CA PRO A 100 -16.02 -9.33 3.72
C PRO A 100 -14.51 -9.48 3.94
N CYS A 101 -13.97 -8.61 4.78
CA CYS A 101 -12.59 -8.65 5.22
C CYS A 101 -12.41 -9.81 6.20
N ARG A 102 -12.05 -11.01 5.69
CA ARG A 102 -11.91 -12.25 6.48
C ARG A 102 -10.76 -12.27 7.49
N ALA A 103 -10.37 -11.10 7.96
CA ALA A 103 -9.38 -10.86 8.95
C ALA A 103 -9.94 -11.19 10.33
N ARG A 104 -9.15 -11.89 11.13
CA ARG A 104 -9.55 -12.23 12.49
C ARG A 104 -8.43 -12.08 13.48
N VAL A 105 -8.80 -11.68 14.68
CA VAL A 105 -7.92 -11.61 15.84
C VAL A 105 -8.43 -12.62 16.85
N ARG A 106 -7.57 -13.58 17.21
CA ARG A 106 -7.85 -14.57 18.25
C ARG A 106 -7.07 -14.21 19.50
N ILE A 107 -7.73 -14.21 20.64
CA ILE A 107 -7.13 -13.99 21.95
C ILE A 107 -7.44 -15.21 22.81
N GLN A 108 -6.40 -15.85 23.32
CA GLN A 108 -6.48 -17.06 24.12
C GLN A 108 -6.17 -16.74 25.57
N PHE A 109 -7.01 -17.21 26.48
CA PHE A 109 -6.89 -17.00 27.92
C PHE A 109 -6.35 -18.26 28.62
N ASP A 110 -5.67 -18.10 29.76
CA ASP A 110 -5.18 -19.20 30.58
C ASP A 110 -6.26 -19.93 31.40
N GLU A 111 -7.48 -19.43 31.40
CA GLU A 111 -8.61 -19.96 32.18
C GLU A 111 -9.92 -19.96 31.39
N SER A 112 -11.00 -20.37 32.05
CA SER A 112 -12.35 -20.41 31.48
C SER A 112 -13.01 -19.03 31.59
N MET A 113 -13.57 -18.53 30.49
CA MET A 113 -14.18 -17.20 30.43
C MET A 113 -15.70 -17.28 30.33
N ASP A 114 -16.41 -16.25 30.77
CA ASP A 114 -17.85 -16.09 30.49
C ASP A 114 -18.06 -15.80 28.99
N THR A 115 -18.42 -16.85 28.26
CA THR A 115 -18.70 -16.79 26.82
C THR A 115 -20.08 -16.23 26.45
N SER A 116 -20.93 -15.92 27.44
CA SER A 116 -22.28 -15.40 27.22
C SER A 116 -22.33 -13.88 27.00
N THR A 117 -21.22 -13.19 27.31
CA THR A 117 -21.14 -11.72 27.23
C THR A 117 -20.84 -11.25 25.79
N VAL A 118 -21.65 -10.30 25.31
CA VAL A 118 -21.38 -9.56 24.06
C VAL A 118 -20.35 -8.47 24.34
N LEU A 119 -19.18 -8.55 23.71
CA LEU A 119 -18.12 -7.56 23.89
C LEU A 119 -18.30 -6.38 22.93
N PRO A 120 -18.27 -5.12 23.39
CA PRO A 120 -18.13 -3.98 22.49
C PRO A 120 -16.68 -3.97 21.97
N LEU A 121 -16.51 -4.06 20.64
CA LEU A 121 -15.21 -3.85 20.02
C LEU A 121 -15.04 -2.37 19.67
N LEU A 122 -14.07 -1.72 20.30
CA LEU A 122 -13.62 -0.38 19.88
C LEU A 122 -12.32 -0.51 19.07
N VAL A 123 -12.35 0.00 17.83
CA VAL A 123 -11.19 0.08 16.94
C VAL A 123 -10.71 1.52 16.86
N GLU A 124 -9.50 1.76 17.36
CA GLU A 124 -8.83 3.06 17.28
C GLU A 124 -7.71 3.00 16.25
N ILE A 125 -7.53 4.09 15.50
CA ILE A 125 -6.38 4.29 14.63
C ILE A 125 -5.54 5.40 15.22
N SER A 126 -4.26 5.16 15.46
CA SER A 126 -3.41 6.18 16.04
C SER A 126 -3.17 7.36 15.09
N ASP A 127 -3.23 8.57 15.63
CA ASP A 127 -2.67 9.80 15.06
C ASP A 127 -1.30 10.17 15.63
N GLY A 128 -0.66 9.26 16.38
CA GLY A 128 0.51 9.56 17.22
C GLY A 128 0.16 9.68 18.69
N SER A 129 -1.13 9.78 19.00
CA SER A 129 -1.74 9.50 20.29
C SER A 129 -2.83 8.43 20.14
N TRP A 130 -3.44 8.02 21.25
CA TRP A 130 -4.63 7.18 21.27
C TRP A 130 -5.86 7.96 21.76
N ALA A 131 -5.84 9.28 21.65
CA ALA A 131 -6.96 10.12 22.06
C ALA A 131 -7.92 10.31 20.88
N ASP A 132 -9.18 9.91 21.05
CA ASP A 132 -10.33 10.30 20.21
C ASP A 132 -10.16 10.13 18.68
N SER A 133 -9.47 9.07 18.27
CA SER A 133 -9.17 8.74 16.87
C SER A 133 -9.78 7.40 16.46
N SER A 134 -11.08 7.27 16.74
CA SER A 134 -11.87 6.09 16.39
C SER A 134 -12.41 6.19 14.96
N ILE A 135 -12.40 5.07 14.23
CA ILE A 135 -13.37 4.88 13.15
C ILE A 135 -14.68 4.48 13.83
N ALA A 136 -15.81 5.00 13.33
CA ALA A 136 -17.14 4.67 13.85
C ALA A 136 -17.27 3.16 14.16
N PRO A 137 -17.89 2.78 15.28
CA PRO A 137 -17.87 1.41 15.79
C PRO A 137 -18.35 0.44 14.71
N LEU A 138 -17.43 -0.42 14.30
CA LEU A 138 -17.65 -1.40 13.25
C LEU A 138 -18.40 -2.58 13.87
N THR A 139 -19.42 -3.05 13.17
CA THR A 139 -20.11 -4.29 13.53
C THR A 139 -19.16 -5.46 13.25
N SER A 140 -18.36 -5.83 14.25
CA SER A 140 -17.61 -7.09 14.24
C SER A 140 -18.50 -8.20 14.78
N SER A 141 -18.47 -9.37 14.15
CA SER A 141 -19.01 -10.57 14.79
C SER A 141 -17.96 -11.14 15.71
N ILE A 142 -18.34 -11.34 16.96
CA ILE A 142 -17.50 -11.93 17.99
C ILE A 142 -17.99 -13.35 18.21
N SER A 143 -17.06 -14.30 18.22
CA SER A 143 -17.36 -15.68 18.54
C SER A 143 -16.42 -16.21 19.60
N TRP A 144 -16.97 -17.01 20.50
CA TRP A 144 -16.21 -17.74 21.50
C TRP A 144 -16.07 -19.18 21.06
N SER A 145 -14.87 -19.73 21.15
CA SER A 145 -14.66 -21.17 21.20
C SER A 145 -14.27 -21.53 22.62
N GLY A 146 -15.24 -22.02 23.39
CA GLY A 146 -15.00 -22.55 24.73
C GLY A 146 -14.47 -23.97 24.64
N THR A 147 -13.35 -24.25 25.29
CA THR A 147 -12.98 -25.62 25.64
C THR A 147 -13.47 -25.88 27.06
N LYS A 148 -13.89 -27.11 27.39
CA LYS A 148 -14.39 -27.44 28.74
C LYS A 148 -13.35 -27.18 29.87
N TYR A 149 -12.11 -26.84 29.50
CA TYR A 149 -10.94 -26.56 30.33
C TYR A 149 -10.00 -25.64 29.53
N GLN A 150 -9.23 -24.76 30.22
CA GLN A 150 -8.09 -23.90 29.78
C GLN A 150 -7.95 -23.61 28.26
N ASN A 151 -7.62 -22.37 27.89
CA ASN A 151 -7.44 -21.92 26.49
C ASN A 151 -8.72 -21.45 25.79
N ASP A 152 -9.69 -20.94 26.55
CA ASP A 152 -10.83 -20.27 25.94
C ASP A 152 -10.34 -19.16 25.02
N THR A 153 -10.91 -19.14 23.81
CA THR A 153 -10.48 -18.24 22.75
C THR A 153 -11.65 -17.39 22.31
N VAL A 154 -11.47 -16.07 22.36
CA VAL A 154 -12.35 -15.12 21.69
C VAL A 154 -11.78 -14.79 20.32
N THR A 155 -12.63 -14.87 19.30
CA THR A 155 -12.32 -14.50 17.92
C THR A 155 -13.13 -13.28 17.53
N PHE A 156 -12.42 -12.21 17.14
CA PHE A 156 -12.99 -11.02 16.53
C PHE A 156 -12.87 -11.15 15.02
N GLU A 157 -14.00 -11.25 14.32
CA GLU A 157 -14.03 -11.18 12.85
C GLU A 157 -14.12 -9.70 12.44
N LEU A 158 -13.23 -9.30 11.56
CA LEU A 158 -13.07 -7.93 11.08
C LEU A 158 -13.71 -7.74 9.70
N ASP A 159 -14.71 -8.55 9.36
CA ASP A 159 -15.36 -8.61 8.03
C ASP A 159 -15.85 -7.27 7.49
N SER A 160 -16.25 -6.35 8.37
CA SER A 160 -16.73 -5.00 8.03
C SER A 160 -15.63 -3.92 8.08
N VAL A 161 -14.42 -4.27 8.50
CA VAL A 161 -13.33 -3.32 8.77
C VAL A 161 -12.38 -3.24 7.59
N HIS A 162 -12.41 -2.12 6.85
CA HIS A 162 -11.32 -1.81 5.96
C HIS A 162 -10.12 -1.27 6.75
N LEU A 163 -8.98 -1.94 6.63
CA LEU A 163 -7.75 -1.57 7.32
C LEU A 163 -6.87 -0.72 6.36
N PRO A 164 -6.81 0.62 6.55
CA PRO A 164 -5.97 1.52 5.73
C PRO A 164 -4.49 1.16 5.76
N GLU A 165 -3.75 1.51 4.72
CA GLU A 165 -2.31 1.20 4.60
C GLU A 165 -1.46 2.01 5.59
N GLY A 166 -0.40 1.39 6.12
CA GLY A 166 0.62 2.07 6.92
C GLY A 166 0.11 2.64 8.24
N SER A 167 -1.03 2.16 8.75
CA SER A 167 -1.75 2.72 9.90
C SER A 167 -1.54 1.86 11.14
N ASN A 168 -1.44 2.49 12.31
CA ASN A 168 -1.39 1.80 13.60
C ASN A 168 -2.80 1.69 14.16
N PHE A 169 -3.17 0.50 14.65
CA PHE A 169 -4.47 0.18 15.20
C PHE A 169 -4.34 -0.30 16.63
N LYS A 170 -5.39 -0.06 17.40
CA LYS A 170 -5.57 -0.65 18.72
C LYS A 170 -7.01 -1.12 18.89
N PHE A 171 -7.14 -2.34 19.36
CA PHE A 171 -8.39 -2.90 19.86
C PHE A 171 -8.37 -2.83 21.37
N ASN A 172 -9.39 -2.20 21.95
CA ASN A 172 -9.59 -2.17 23.40
C ASN A 172 -10.76 -3.08 23.76
N ILE A 173 -10.53 -3.99 24.70
CA ILE A 173 -11.59 -4.70 25.41
C ILE A 173 -11.69 -4.06 26.79
N LEU A 174 -12.81 -3.40 27.05
CA LEU A 174 -13.03 -2.64 28.29
C LEU A 174 -13.11 -3.56 29.52
N THR A 175 -12.80 -3.02 30.69
CA THR A 175 -12.92 -3.75 31.97
C THR A 175 -14.35 -4.20 32.22
N GLY A 176 -14.51 -5.42 32.77
CA GLY A 176 -15.82 -6.00 33.10
C GLY A 176 -16.53 -6.74 31.96
N TYR A 177 -15.92 -6.83 30.77
CA TYR A 177 -16.44 -7.65 29.66
C TYR A 177 -15.75 -9.02 29.53
N LEU A 178 -14.53 -9.15 30.06
CA LEU A 178 -13.81 -10.42 30.14
C LEU A 178 -13.92 -10.91 31.58
N LYS A 179 -15.00 -11.65 31.84
CA LYS A 179 -15.31 -12.19 33.15
C LYS A 179 -14.86 -13.63 33.26
N ASP A 180 -14.35 -13.97 34.43
CA ASP A 180 -14.14 -15.34 34.85
C ASP A 180 -15.50 -16.03 35.12
N LEU A 181 -15.59 -17.33 34.83
CA LEU A 181 -16.79 -18.17 35.04
C LEU A 181 -16.77 -18.91 36.40
N ASP A 182 -15.73 -18.75 37.23
CA ASP A 182 -15.57 -19.46 38.50
C ASP A 182 -16.24 -18.80 39.72
N SER A 183 -16.22 -19.53 40.84
CA SER A 183 -16.92 -19.19 42.09
C SER A 183 -16.40 -17.95 42.85
N VAL A 184 -15.25 -17.39 42.45
CA VAL A 184 -14.68 -16.14 43.01
C VAL A 184 -14.39 -15.19 41.85
N PRO A 185 -15.28 -14.23 41.55
CA PRO A 185 -15.12 -13.34 40.40
C PRO A 185 -13.82 -12.53 40.50
N ASN A 186 -12.90 -12.72 39.56
CA ASN A 186 -11.61 -12.04 39.50
C ASN A 186 -11.37 -11.35 38.14
N ASP A 187 -12.41 -10.72 37.58
CA ASP A 187 -12.40 -10.01 36.29
C ASP A 187 -11.09 -9.27 35.98
N LEU A 188 -10.76 -9.17 34.69
CA LEU A 188 -9.64 -8.36 34.22
C LEU A 188 -9.67 -6.95 34.84
N SER A 189 -8.69 -6.66 35.68
CA SER A 189 -8.59 -5.42 36.46
C SER A 189 -8.22 -4.18 35.63
N ALA A 190 -7.84 -4.38 34.37
CA ALA A 190 -7.53 -3.33 33.42
C ALA A 190 -8.01 -3.72 32.01
N PRO A 191 -8.30 -2.74 31.12
CA PRO A 191 -8.66 -3.03 29.75
C PRO A 191 -7.53 -3.77 29.04
N TYR A 192 -7.86 -4.80 28.27
CA TYR A 192 -6.89 -5.45 27.40
C TYR A 192 -6.76 -4.65 26.10
N SER A 193 -5.53 -4.34 25.70
CA SER A 193 -5.23 -3.64 24.45
C SER A 193 -4.37 -4.51 23.54
N TRP A 194 -4.87 -4.78 22.34
CA TRP A 194 -4.10 -5.38 21.26
C TRP A 194 -3.79 -4.34 20.20
N THR A 195 -2.57 -4.29 19.72
CA THR A 195 -2.13 -3.33 18.69
C THR A 195 -1.60 -4.04 17.46
N ALA A 196 -1.69 -3.38 16.31
CA ALA A 196 -1.01 -3.80 15.08
C ALA A 196 -0.74 -2.62 14.17
N THR A 197 0.17 -2.83 13.23
CA THR A 197 0.44 -1.91 12.13
C THR A 197 0.07 -2.57 10.81
N THR A 198 -0.70 -1.89 9.97
CA THR A 198 -0.93 -2.39 8.61
C THR A 198 0.27 -2.10 7.73
N SER A 199 0.66 -3.10 6.94
CA SER A 199 1.52 -2.91 5.79
C SER A 199 0.75 -2.21 4.66
N PHE A 200 1.46 -1.91 3.59
CA PHE A 200 0.89 -1.42 2.34
C PHE A 200 0.48 -2.61 1.45
N HIS A 201 -0.40 -2.37 0.48
CA HIS A 201 -0.83 -3.43 -0.44
C HIS A 201 0.39 -4.04 -1.13
N SER A 202 0.41 -5.36 -1.23
CA SER A 202 1.38 -6.05 -2.06
C SER A 202 0.99 -5.92 -3.53
N GLY A 203 2.00 -5.73 -4.36
CA GLY A 203 1.83 -5.54 -5.79
C GLY A 203 1.37 -4.13 -6.16
N ARG A 204 1.52 -3.82 -7.44
CA ARG A 204 1.19 -2.51 -8.01
C ARG A 204 0.06 -2.68 -9.02
N LEU A 205 -0.76 -1.66 -9.18
CA LEU A 205 -1.82 -1.64 -10.19
C LEU A 205 -1.23 -1.62 -11.60
N PRO A 206 -1.98 -2.05 -12.62
CA PRO A 206 -1.60 -1.85 -14.01
C PRO A 206 -1.34 -0.37 -14.28
N LEU A 207 -0.39 -0.10 -15.17
CA LEU A 207 -0.07 1.27 -15.55
C LEU A 207 -1.23 1.86 -16.36
N VAL A 208 -1.70 3.04 -15.96
CA VAL A 208 -2.71 3.81 -16.68
C VAL A 208 -2.09 4.96 -17.45
N ASP A 209 -2.69 5.33 -18.58
CA ASP A 209 -2.29 6.51 -19.34
C ASP A 209 -2.47 7.80 -18.51
N THR A 210 -1.63 8.81 -18.73
CA THR A 210 -1.79 10.16 -18.18
C THR A 210 -2.98 10.89 -18.80
N GLY A 211 -3.48 10.41 -19.94
CA GLY A 211 -4.55 11.04 -20.70
C GLY A 211 -4.08 12.25 -21.52
N SER A 212 -2.80 12.62 -21.44
CA SER A 212 -2.27 13.77 -22.16
C SER A 212 -2.37 13.57 -23.68
N THR A 213 -2.90 14.56 -24.38
CA THR A 213 -2.98 14.56 -25.86
C THR A 213 -2.20 15.72 -26.49
N LEU A 214 -1.58 16.57 -25.66
CA LEU A 214 -0.95 17.81 -26.10
C LEU A 214 0.57 17.68 -26.15
N CYS A 215 1.14 18.08 -27.28
CA CYS A 215 2.58 18.30 -27.42
C CYS A 215 2.87 19.77 -27.65
N THR A 216 3.95 20.28 -27.05
CA THR A 216 4.30 21.71 -27.11
C THR A 216 5.74 21.95 -27.55
N ASP A 217 5.97 23.08 -28.21
CA ASP A 217 7.32 23.61 -28.43
C ASP A 217 7.91 24.24 -27.15
N VAL A 218 9.13 24.78 -27.25
CA VAL A 218 9.82 25.45 -26.13
C VAL A 218 9.10 26.69 -25.59
N ASN A 219 8.23 27.30 -26.40
CA ASN A 219 7.47 28.49 -26.06
C ASN A 219 6.06 28.15 -25.53
N GLY A 220 5.71 26.86 -25.45
CA GLY A 220 4.39 26.40 -25.00
C GLY A 220 3.31 26.42 -26.08
N ASN A 221 3.68 26.62 -27.36
CA ASN A 221 2.72 26.52 -28.47
C ASN A 221 2.42 25.06 -28.75
N SER A 222 1.16 24.75 -29.05
CA SER A 222 0.75 23.41 -29.48
C SER A 222 1.40 23.05 -30.82
N ILE A 223 1.96 21.86 -30.90
CA ILE A 223 2.55 21.27 -32.10
C ILE A 223 1.99 19.87 -32.34
N THR A 224 2.19 19.34 -33.55
CA THR A 224 1.86 17.94 -33.85
C THR A 224 2.74 17.01 -33.03
N CYS A 225 2.14 15.99 -32.40
CA CYS A 225 2.85 15.08 -31.51
C CYS A 225 3.78 14.08 -32.21
N THR A 226 3.55 13.78 -33.49
CA THR A 226 4.33 12.81 -34.26
C THR A 226 5.83 13.12 -34.21
N GLY A 227 6.63 12.16 -33.77
CA GLY A 227 8.10 12.27 -33.70
C GLY A 227 8.62 13.13 -32.54
N THR A 228 7.76 13.70 -31.71
CA THR A 228 8.18 14.57 -30.59
C THR A 228 8.63 13.80 -29.35
N LEU A 229 8.28 12.51 -29.24
CA LEU A 229 8.52 11.66 -28.05
C LEU A 229 7.92 12.20 -26.74
N GLN A 230 7.06 13.22 -26.81
CA GLN A 230 6.31 13.73 -25.67
C GLN A 230 5.16 12.79 -25.33
N ASP A 231 4.62 12.94 -24.12
CA ASP A 231 3.54 12.09 -23.62
C ASP A 231 2.31 12.07 -24.54
N GLY A 232 1.94 13.23 -25.11
CA GLY A 232 0.83 13.30 -26.07
C GLY A 232 1.04 12.51 -27.38
N ALA A 233 2.26 12.07 -27.67
CA ALA A 233 2.57 11.18 -28.78
C ALA A 233 2.42 9.70 -28.42
N ILE A 234 2.21 9.39 -27.14
CA ILE A 234 2.15 8.06 -26.56
C ILE A 234 0.69 7.85 -26.14
N SER A 235 -0.01 6.93 -26.80
CA SER A 235 -1.40 6.62 -26.45
C SER A 235 -1.46 5.28 -25.73
N GLN A 236 -2.00 5.28 -24.52
CA GLN A 236 -2.35 4.06 -23.80
C GLN A 236 -3.86 4.12 -23.46
N PRO A 237 -4.55 2.98 -23.31
CA PRO A 237 -5.98 3.02 -23.06
C PRO A 237 -6.26 3.50 -21.63
N ARG A 238 -7.00 4.60 -21.50
CA ARG A 238 -7.93 4.77 -20.37
C ARG A 238 -9.22 4.07 -20.72
N ASN A 239 -9.72 3.28 -19.79
CA ASN A 239 -10.98 2.58 -20.01
C ASN A 239 -11.82 2.64 -18.75
N LEU A 240 -12.42 3.81 -18.53
CA LEU A 240 -13.36 4.07 -17.45
C LEU A 240 -14.77 4.07 -18.04
N THR A 241 -15.68 3.33 -17.42
CA THR A 241 -17.09 3.24 -17.84
C THR A 241 -18.00 3.62 -16.70
N ARG A 242 -18.76 4.71 -16.87
CA ARG A 242 -19.79 5.13 -15.93
C ARG A 242 -21.08 4.32 -16.12
N ASN A 243 -21.60 3.80 -15.01
CA ASN A 243 -22.83 3.02 -14.97
C ASN A 243 -24.01 3.84 -14.42
N ALA A 244 -25.23 3.45 -14.82
CA ALA A 244 -26.48 4.04 -14.36
C ALA A 244 -26.78 3.83 -12.85
N ASN A 245 -26.03 2.97 -12.17
CA ASN A 245 -26.18 2.69 -10.73
C ASN A 245 -25.28 3.58 -9.84
N GLY A 246 -24.66 4.63 -10.40
CA GLY A 246 -23.78 5.53 -9.65
C GLY A 246 -22.39 4.96 -9.38
N THR A 247 -21.93 4.01 -10.21
CA THR A 247 -20.56 3.48 -10.16
C THR A 247 -19.80 3.79 -11.44
N VAL A 248 -18.47 3.74 -11.36
CA VAL A 248 -17.56 3.83 -12.50
C VAL A 248 -16.63 2.62 -12.46
N VAL A 249 -16.62 1.82 -13.51
CA VAL A 249 -15.72 0.67 -13.64
C VAL A 249 -14.47 1.10 -14.38
N ASP A 250 -13.32 0.84 -13.78
CA ASP A 250 -12.01 0.96 -14.43
C ASP A 250 -11.61 -0.42 -14.97
N ASN A 251 -11.69 -0.59 -16.28
CA ASN A 251 -11.37 -1.85 -16.95
C ASN A 251 -9.85 -2.09 -17.07
N VAL A 252 -9.02 -1.08 -16.82
CA VAL A 252 -7.56 -1.23 -16.80
C VAL A 252 -7.15 -1.79 -15.43
N THR A 253 -7.58 -1.14 -14.36
CA THR A 253 -7.18 -1.51 -13.00
C THR A 253 -8.08 -2.56 -12.38
N GLY A 254 -9.28 -2.81 -12.91
CA GLY A 254 -10.29 -3.69 -12.30
C GLY A 254 -10.98 -3.10 -11.07
N LEU A 255 -10.77 -1.81 -10.78
CA LEU A 255 -11.40 -1.11 -9.66
C LEU A 255 -12.80 -0.61 -10.03
N VAL A 256 -13.64 -0.45 -9.01
CA VAL A 256 -14.96 0.18 -9.15
C VAL A 256 -15.03 1.40 -8.24
N TRP A 257 -15.39 2.54 -8.77
CA TRP A 257 -15.40 3.83 -8.07
C TRP A 257 -16.82 4.33 -7.85
N SER A 258 -17.02 5.10 -6.78
CA SER A 258 -18.25 5.86 -6.64
C SER A 258 -18.26 6.97 -7.69
N ALA A 259 -19.35 7.08 -8.44
CA ALA A 259 -19.51 8.07 -9.49
C ALA A 259 -19.42 9.51 -8.97
N CYS A 260 -19.99 9.74 -7.80
CA CYS A 260 -20.08 11.03 -7.15
C CYS A 260 -19.17 11.11 -5.91
N PRO A 261 -18.67 12.30 -5.57
CA PRO A 261 -18.02 12.52 -4.28
C PRO A 261 -19.03 12.44 -3.13
N GLN A 262 -18.55 12.14 -1.92
CA GLN A 262 -19.39 12.11 -0.72
C GLN A 262 -20.03 13.48 -0.46
N GLY A 263 -21.26 13.46 0.07
CA GLY A 263 -22.11 14.65 0.24
C GLY A 263 -22.97 15.01 -0.97
N THR A 264 -22.81 14.29 -2.09
CA THR A 264 -23.65 14.47 -3.29
C THR A 264 -24.42 13.19 -3.63
N THR A 265 -25.53 13.35 -4.36
CA THR A 265 -26.39 12.25 -4.80
C THR A 265 -26.29 12.07 -6.30
N TYR A 266 -26.09 10.82 -6.75
CA TYR A 266 -26.07 10.50 -8.18
C TYR A 266 -27.48 10.56 -8.77
N VAL A 267 -27.63 11.27 -9.87
CA VAL A 267 -28.90 11.39 -10.61
C VAL A 267 -28.68 10.87 -12.03
N HIS A 268 -29.34 9.75 -12.35
CA HIS A 268 -29.21 9.11 -13.66
C HIS A 268 -30.08 9.76 -14.76
N SER A 269 -31.13 10.50 -14.39
CA SER A 269 -32.09 11.06 -15.34
C SER A 269 -31.52 12.15 -16.27
N ASP A 270 -30.32 12.65 -15.98
CA ASP A 270 -29.63 13.61 -16.82
C ASP A 270 -28.82 12.89 -17.92
N PRO A 271 -28.78 13.38 -19.16
CA PRO A 271 -27.90 12.82 -20.20
C PRO A 271 -26.44 12.83 -19.71
N GLY A 272 -25.87 11.64 -19.49
CA GLY A 272 -24.51 11.47 -18.94
C GLY A 272 -24.43 11.27 -17.43
N GLY A 273 -25.53 11.45 -16.70
CA GLY A 273 -25.63 11.35 -15.24
C GLY A 273 -24.92 12.48 -14.50
N SER A 274 -25.52 13.01 -13.44
CA SER A 274 -24.98 14.13 -12.67
C SER A 274 -24.85 13.80 -11.18
N CYS A 275 -24.21 14.70 -10.44
CA CYS A 275 -24.17 14.65 -8.97
C CYS A 275 -24.80 15.93 -8.45
N THR A 276 -25.87 15.81 -7.68
CA THR A 276 -26.60 16.94 -7.08
C THR A 276 -26.25 17.10 -5.60
N GLY A 277 -26.35 18.32 -5.07
CA GLY A 277 -25.89 18.66 -3.73
C GLY A 277 -24.46 19.21 -3.71
N ALA A 278 -23.83 19.23 -2.54
CA ALA A 278 -22.48 19.79 -2.36
C ALA A 278 -21.54 18.73 -1.78
N ALA A 279 -20.38 18.56 -2.41
CA ALA A 279 -19.34 17.68 -1.89
C ALA A 279 -18.91 18.16 -0.50
N THR A 280 -18.85 17.23 0.46
CA THR A 280 -18.57 17.55 1.86
C THR A 280 -17.17 17.07 2.24
N GLY A 281 -16.33 18.00 2.70
CA GLY A 281 -15.04 17.69 3.29
C GLY A 281 -15.20 17.13 4.71
N MET A 282 -14.37 16.16 5.08
CA MET A 282 -14.46 15.51 6.39
C MET A 282 -13.09 15.07 6.90
N THR A 283 -12.97 14.82 8.20
CA THR A 283 -11.74 14.27 8.78
C THR A 283 -11.45 12.91 8.15
N TRP A 284 -10.18 12.48 8.20
CA TRP A 284 -9.79 11.20 7.62
C TRP A 284 -10.52 10.01 8.26
N TYR A 285 -10.79 10.07 9.57
CA TYR A 285 -11.57 9.05 10.28
C TYR A 285 -13.02 9.00 9.82
N ALA A 286 -13.66 10.16 9.64
CA ALA A 286 -15.01 10.26 9.09
C ALA A 286 -15.05 9.79 7.63
N ALA A 287 -13.99 10.03 6.85
CA ALA A 287 -13.89 9.56 5.47
C ALA A 287 -13.89 8.03 5.36
N GLN A 288 -13.17 7.34 6.26
CA GLN A 288 -13.19 5.88 6.35
C GLN A 288 -14.61 5.38 6.66
N ALA A 289 -15.24 5.93 7.70
CA ALA A 289 -16.59 5.56 8.09
C ALA A 289 -17.62 5.82 6.98
N ALA A 290 -17.52 6.96 6.28
CA ALA A 290 -18.41 7.32 5.18
C ALA A 290 -18.30 6.37 3.99
N CYS A 291 -17.11 5.83 3.69
CA CYS A 291 -16.98 4.80 2.67
C CYS A 291 -17.47 3.43 3.15
N SER A 292 -17.19 3.05 4.39
CA SER A 292 -17.71 1.80 4.96
C SER A 292 -19.24 1.79 5.05
N ALA A 293 -19.88 2.92 5.32
CA ALA A 293 -21.34 3.03 5.38
C ALA A 293 -22.03 2.66 4.05
N ARG A 294 -21.36 2.87 2.92
CA ARG A 294 -21.87 2.46 1.59
C ARG A 294 -22.04 0.95 1.43
N ASN A 295 -21.39 0.16 2.29
CA ASN A 295 -21.53 -1.30 2.27
C ASN A 295 -22.91 -1.73 2.76
N THR A 296 -23.49 -1.01 3.71
CA THR A 296 -24.87 -1.21 4.15
C THR A 296 -25.87 -0.73 3.10
N GLU A 297 -25.55 0.33 2.36
CA GLU A 297 -26.36 0.84 1.25
C GLU A 297 -26.33 -0.08 0.01
N ALA A 298 -25.35 -0.99 -0.06
CA ALA A 298 -25.08 -1.84 -1.22
C ALA A 298 -25.02 -1.04 -2.54
N LEU A 299 -24.35 0.12 -2.55
CA LEU A 299 -24.24 0.97 -3.74
C LEU A 299 -23.72 0.16 -4.94
N GLY A 300 -24.47 0.16 -6.04
CA GLY A 300 -24.13 -0.61 -7.23
C GLY A 300 -24.10 -2.13 -7.01
N GLY A 301 -24.78 -2.64 -5.97
CA GLY A 301 -24.79 -4.04 -5.57
C GLY A 301 -23.52 -4.49 -4.84
N ARG A 302 -22.67 -3.55 -4.40
CA ARG A 302 -21.37 -3.84 -3.79
C ARG A 302 -21.35 -3.54 -2.29
N THR A 303 -20.63 -4.38 -1.55
CA THR A 303 -20.47 -4.28 -0.09
C THR A 303 -19.00 -4.18 0.33
N ASP A 304 -18.11 -3.85 -0.61
CA ASP A 304 -16.66 -3.73 -0.44
C ASP A 304 -16.11 -2.32 -0.72
N TRP A 305 -16.94 -1.31 -0.49
CA TRP A 305 -16.57 0.10 -0.52
C TRP A 305 -15.66 0.47 0.63
N ARG A 306 -14.67 1.28 0.29
CA ARG A 306 -13.62 1.77 1.18
C ARG A 306 -13.03 3.06 0.65
N LEU A 307 -12.25 3.74 1.50
CA LEU A 307 -11.43 4.85 1.06
C LEU A 307 -10.29 4.32 0.14
N PRO A 308 -9.99 4.98 -0.99
CA PRO A 308 -8.99 4.54 -1.95
C PRO A 308 -7.57 4.76 -1.43
N THR A 309 -6.64 3.90 -1.81
CA THR A 309 -5.21 4.15 -1.55
C THR A 309 -4.67 5.27 -2.43
N ALA A 310 -3.49 5.80 -2.11
CA ALA A 310 -2.85 6.83 -2.93
C ALA A 310 -2.63 6.32 -4.37
N ASP A 311 -2.11 5.09 -4.52
CA ASP A 311 -1.93 4.44 -5.82
C ASP A 311 -3.23 4.31 -6.62
N GLU A 312 -4.35 4.06 -5.95
CA GLU A 312 -5.65 3.98 -6.61
C GLU A 312 -6.13 5.35 -7.08
N LEU A 313 -6.06 6.39 -6.24
CA LEU A 313 -6.45 7.75 -6.65
C LEU A 313 -5.62 8.27 -7.82
N HIS A 314 -4.36 7.84 -7.93
CA HIS A 314 -3.52 8.16 -9.07
C HIS A 314 -4.17 7.76 -10.40
N THR A 315 -4.83 6.60 -10.42
CA THR A 315 -5.30 5.96 -11.66
C THR A 315 -6.43 6.71 -12.36
N ILE A 316 -7.14 7.57 -11.62
CA ILE A 316 -8.27 8.35 -12.13
C ILE A 316 -7.91 9.80 -12.46
N MET A 317 -6.69 10.27 -12.17
CA MET A 317 -6.27 11.63 -12.49
C MET A 317 -6.07 11.78 -13.98
N ASP A 318 -6.68 12.79 -14.64
CA ASP A 318 -6.50 13.11 -16.06
C ASP A 318 -5.62 14.34 -16.24
N HIS A 319 -4.46 14.19 -16.88
CA HIS A 319 -3.48 15.26 -17.05
C HIS A 319 -3.66 16.08 -18.33
N SER A 320 -4.64 15.74 -19.19
CA SER A 320 -5.08 16.60 -20.30
C SER A 320 -5.92 17.79 -19.84
N VAL A 321 -6.50 17.69 -18.65
CA VAL A 321 -7.37 18.72 -18.05
C VAL A 321 -6.81 19.18 -16.70
N ARG A 322 -7.18 20.40 -16.31
CA ARG A 322 -6.83 21.02 -15.02
C ARG A 322 -8.08 21.69 -14.48
N MET A 323 -8.21 21.77 -13.16
CA MET A 323 -9.37 22.38 -12.50
C MET A 323 -10.75 21.77 -12.84
N PRO A 324 -10.98 20.46 -12.61
CA PRO A 324 -10.09 19.49 -11.97
C PRO A 324 -9.42 18.55 -13.00
N SER A 325 -8.28 17.97 -12.61
CA SER A 325 -7.47 16.98 -13.34
C SER A 325 -8.11 15.59 -13.25
N ILE A 326 -9.32 15.46 -13.78
CA ILE A 326 -10.12 14.22 -13.84
C ILE A 326 -11.14 14.33 -14.97
N ASP A 327 -11.51 13.20 -15.57
CA ASP A 327 -12.60 13.18 -16.56
C ASP A 327 -13.94 13.48 -15.87
N LEU A 328 -14.48 14.68 -16.10
CA LEU A 328 -15.75 15.13 -15.52
C LEU A 328 -16.98 14.47 -16.13
N LEU A 329 -16.89 13.88 -17.33
CA LEU A 329 -17.98 13.08 -17.89
C LEU A 329 -18.08 11.76 -17.12
N THR A 330 -16.92 11.17 -16.82
CA THR A 330 -16.86 9.93 -16.06
C THR A 330 -16.94 10.15 -14.55
N PHE A 331 -16.63 11.33 -14.02
CA PHE A 331 -16.69 11.70 -12.59
C PHE A 331 -17.25 13.12 -12.36
N PRO A 332 -18.56 13.34 -12.62
CA PRO A 332 -19.21 14.62 -12.44
C PRO A 332 -19.31 14.99 -10.96
N GLY A 333 -19.61 16.26 -10.72
CA GLY A 333 -19.67 16.84 -9.38
C GLY A 333 -18.32 16.94 -8.68
N THR A 334 -17.20 16.59 -9.35
CA THR A 334 -15.86 16.85 -8.81
C THR A 334 -15.57 18.36 -8.85
N PRO A 335 -15.34 19.04 -7.73
CA PRO A 335 -15.11 20.49 -7.74
C PRO A 335 -13.76 20.86 -8.37
N ALA A 336 -13.70 22.03 -9.03
CA ALA A 336 -12.55 22.48 -9.81
C ALA A 336 -11.24 22.56 -9.00
N SER A 337 -11.26 23.11 -7.79
CA SER A 337 -10.10 23.10 -6.87
C SER A 337 -10.43 22.22 -5.68
N SER A 338 -10.04 20.95 -5.76
CA SER A 338 -10.38 19.97 -4.75
C SER A 338 -9.22 19.04 -4.42
N ILE A 339 -9.19 18.67 -3.14
CA ILE A 339 -8.27 17.67 -2.61
C ILE A 339 -9.09 16.50 -2.08
N PHE A 340 -8.63 15.27 -2.28
CA PHE A 340 -9.33 14.04 -1.90
C PHE A 340 -8.45 13.15 -1.03
N TRP A 341 -9.01 12.64 0.07
CA TRP A 341 -8.30 11.74 0.97
C TRP A 341 -7.93 10.42 0.31
N SER A 342 -6.72 9.95 0.60
CA SER A 342 -6.36 8.54 0.44
C SER A 342 -6.36 7.80 1.79
N ALA A 343 -6.52 6.49 1.75
CA ALA A 343 -6.37 5.56 2.88
C ALA A 343 -4.90 5.31 3.25
N THR A 344 -3.94 5.90 2.55
CA THR A 344 -2.51 5.63 2.73
C THR A 344 -1.93 6.59 3.77
N THR A 345 -1.55 6.05 4.94
CA THR A 345 -0.85 6.80 5.98
C THR A 345 0.57 7.14 5.54
N SER A 346 1.02 8.33 5.91
CA SER A 346 2.35 8.82 5.57
C SER A 346 3.44 8.12 6.40
N PRO A 347 4.58 7.73 5.78
CA PRO A 347 5.72 7.22 6.53
C PRO A 347 6.36 8.28 7.45
N LYS A 348 5.99 9.57 7.33
CA LYS A 348 6.45 10.63 8.22
C LYS A 348 5.84 10.60 9.62
N GLY A 349 4.67 10.00 9.75
CA GLY A 349 4.03 9.93 11.04
C GLY A 349 2.55 9.53 10.95
N PRO A 350 2.05 8.87 12.01
CA PRO A 350 0.69 8.36 12.08
C PRO A 350 -0.40 9.44 12.00
N ALA A 351 -0.07 10.70 12.33
CA ALA A 351 -0.98 11.84 12.26
C ALA A 351 -1.37 12.25 10.82
N TYR A 352 -0.60 11.82 9.81
CA TYR A 352 -0.73 12.32 8.45
C TYR A 352 -1.13 11.23 7.46
N ALA A 353 -1.98 11.57 6.51
CA ALA A 353 -2.31 10.74 5.36
C ALA A 353 -2.05 11.48 4.06
N TYR A 354 -1.84 10.72 2.98
CA TYR A 354 -1.71 11.29 1.65
C TYR A 354 -3.07 11.76 1.13
N TYR A 355 -3.06 12.80 0.31
CA TYR A 355 -4.22 13.24 -0.47
C TYR A 355 -3.86 13.47 -1.94
N ALA A 356 -4.87 13.37 -2.80
CA ALA A 356 -4.84 13.72 -4.20
C ALA A 356 -5.30 15.16 -4.39
N ASN A 357 -4.48 16.01 -5.03
CA ASN A 357 -4.85 17.34 -5.45
C ASN A 357 -5.30 17.32 -6.91
N PHE A 358 -6.61 17.40 -7.13
CA PHE A 358 -7.19 17.45 -8.47
C PHE A 358 -7.11 18.84 -9.09
N ASP A 359 -6.75 19.90 -8.38
CA ASP A 359 -6.47 21.19 -9.02
C ASP A 359 -5.34 21.04 -10.06
N GLU A 360 -4.26 20.34 -9.68
CA GLU A 360 -3.04 20.23 -10.47
C GLU A 360 -2.76 18.80 -10.95
N GLY A 361 -3.59 17.84 -10.56
CA GLY A 361 -3.34 16.41 -10.79
C GLY A 361 -2.14 15.91 -10.01
N ILE A 362 -1.82 16.50 -8.86
CA ILE A 362 -0.66 16.14 -8.05
C ILE A 362 -1.10 15.21 -6.92
N LEU A 363 -0.45 14.06 -6.79
CA LEU A 363 -0.64 13.14 -5.68
C LEU A 363 0.50 13.30 -4.66
N LEU A 364 0.30 12.76 -3.45
CA LEU A 364 1.32 12.55 -2.43
C LEU A 364 1.65 13.76 -1.54
N HIS A 365 0.76 14.76 -1.53
CA HIS A 365 0.75 15.76 -0.47
C HIS A 365 0.21 15.18 0.84
N LEU A 366 0.56 15.83 1.95
CA LEU A 366 0.20 15.39 3.31
C LEU A 366 -0.81 16.33 3.95
N GLN A 367 -1.81 15.75 4.61
CA GLN A 367 -2.68 16.47 5.53
C GLN A 367 -2.81 15.75 6.87
N SER A 368 -3.08 16.53 7.91
CA SER A 368 -3.39 15.99 9.24
C SER A 368 -4.73 15.27 9.20
N LYS A 369 -4.77 14.03 9.69
CA LYS A 369 -5.99 13.20 9.69
C LYS A 369 -7.16 13.84 10.44
N GLY A 370 -6.86 14.64 11.47
CA GLY A 370 -7.85 15.37 12.28
C GLY A 370 -8.24 16.75 11.76
N VAL A 371 -7.82 17.15 10.55
CA VAL A 371 -8.15 18.48 10.01
C VAL A 371 -9.65 18.64 9.80
N VAL A 372 -10.22 19.72 10.35
CA VAL A 372 -11.66 20.05 10.23
C VAL A 372 -11.88 21.19 9.23
N GLY A 373 -11.07 22.26 9.28
CA GLY A 373 -11.12 23.36 8.31
C GLY A 373 -10.33 23.05 7.04
N SER A 374 -10.95 23.17 5.87
CA SER A 374 -10.39 22.74 4.57
C SER A 374 -10.14 21.24 4.46
N ALA A 375 -10.99 20.45 5.13
CA ALA A 375 -10.89 19.00 5.12
C ALA A 375 -11.05 18.44 3.69
N PRO A 376 -10.18 17.51 3.26
CA PRO A 376 -10.30 16.88 1.96
C PRO A 376 -11.66 16.18 1.73
N LEU A 377 -12.06 16.17 0.46
CA LEU A 377 -13.24 15.47 -0.03
C LEU A 377 -13.00 13.96 -0.07
N VAL A 378 -14.06 13.21 -0.29
CA VAL A 378 -14.03 11.74 -0.25
C VAL A 378 -14.70 11.18 -1.49
N ARG A 379 -14.04 10.20 -2.11
CA ARG A 379 -14.58 9.33 -3.16
C ARG A 379 -14.24 7.92 -2.76
N CYS A 380 -15.19 7.00 -2.83
CA CYS A 380 -14.96 5.63 -2.41
C CYS A 380 -14.60 4.76 -3.60
N VAL A 381 -13.86 3.70 -3.32
CA VAL A 381 -13.50 2.67 -4.29
C VAL A 381 -13.87 1.30 -3.72
N ALA A 382 -14.08 0.35 -4.60
CA ALA A 382 -14.40 -1.03 -4.32
C ALA A 382 -13.56 -1.94 -5.22
N GLY A 383 -13.38 -3.19 -4.78
CA GLY A 383 -12.51 -4.16 -5.41
C GLY A 383 -11.03 -4.03 -4.99
N THR A 384 -10.28 -5.10 -5.27
CA THR A 384 -8.83 -5.18 -4.99
C THR A 384 -7.97 -4.81 -6.20
N GLY A 385 -8.59 -4.57 -7.35
CA GLY A 385 -7.91 -4.34 -8.62
C GLY A 385 -7.02 -5.50 -9.10
N ASN A 386 -6.50 -5.37 -10.32
CA ASN A 386 -5.63 -6.31 -11.01
C ASN A 386 -4.16 -6.09 -10.59
N ARG A 387 -3.88 -6.18 -9.29
CA ARG A 387 -2.53 -5.93 -8.75
C ARG A 387 -1.58 -7.07 -9.14
N SER A 388 -0.37 -6.70 -9.56
CA SER A 388 0.71 -7.63 -9.86
C SER A 388 1.87 -7.46 -8.88
N THR A 389 2.36 -8.57 -8.34
CA THR A 389 3.58 -8.63 -7.52
C THR A 389 4.84 -8.79 -8.35
N ALA A 390 4.72 -8.83 -9.69
CA ALA A 390 5.87 -8.87 -10.58
C ALA A 390 6.77 -7.66 -10.32
N GLY A 391 8.04 -7.94 -10.07
CA GLY A 391 9.01 -6.96 -9.62
C GLY A 391 9.89 -6.41 -10.74
N PHE A 392 10.97 -5.76 -10.32
CA PHE A 392 12.01 -5.29 -11.22
C PHE A 392 13.09 -6.36 -11.36
N ARG A 393 13.59 -6.55 -12.58
CA ARG A 393 14.70 -7.43 -12.91
C ARG A 393 15.85 -6.61 -13.51
N ASP A 394 17.01 -6.66 -12.87
CA ASP A 394 18.24 -6.16 -13.47
C ASP A 394 18.67 -7.10 -14.60
N ASN A 395 18.83 -6.56 -15.80
CA ASN A 395 19.20 -7.35 -16.98
C ASN A 395 20.73 -7.50 -17.13
N GLY A 396 21.54 -6.84 -16.30
CA GLY A 396 23.00 -6.88 -16.37
C GLY A 396 23.61 -6.09 -17.54
N ASP A 397 22.78 -5.40 -18.32
CA ASP A 397 23.15 -4.62 -19.51
C ASP A 397 22.93 -3.10 -19.31
N ASN A 398 22.94 -2.65 -18.05
CA ASN A 398 22.56 -1.30 -17.60
C ASN A 398 21.06 -0.96 -17.80
N THR A 399 20.21 -1.97 -17.99
CA THR A 399 18.76 -1.80 -18.01
C THR A 399 18.07 -2.61 -16.94
N ILE A 400 16.89 -2.14 -16.53
CA ILE A 400 16.01 -2.81 -15.57
C ILE A 400 14.68 -3.05 -16.26
N THR A 401 14.21 -4.30 -16.30
CA THR A 401 12.86 -4.62 -16.75
C THR A 401 11.89 -4.51 -15.57
N ASP A 402 10.82 -3.75 -15.73
CA ASP A 402 9.62 -3.85 -14.90
C ASP A 402 8.75 -4.99 -15.43
N GLN A 403 8.74 -6.13 -14.73
CA GLN A 403 8.03 -7.34 -15.18
C GLN A 403 6.51 -7.20 -15.09
N ARG A 404 5.99 -6.17 -14.42
CA ARG A 404 4.55 -5.89 -14.35
C ARG A 404 4.07 -5.11 -15.56
N THR A 405 4.83 -4.09 -15.98
CA THR A 405 4.41 -3.20 -17.07
C THR A 405 4.98 -3.62 -18.42
N GLY A 406 5.99 -4.47 -18.44
CA GLY A 406 6.77 -4.75 -19.65
C GLY A 406 7.65 -3.56 -20.05
N LEU A 407 7.81 -2.54 -19.21
CA LEU A 407 8.69 -1.42 -19.52
C LEU A 407 10.13 -1.76 -19.16
N ARG A 408 11.06 -1.29 -20.00
CA ARG A 408 12.49 -1.37 -19.72
C ARG A 408 13.05 0.02 -19.43
N TRP A 409 13.78 0.13 -18.35
CA TRP A 409 14.30 1.38 -17.79
C TRP A 409 15.82 1.43 -17.90
N THR A 410 16.38 2.61 -18.10
CA THR A 410 17.82 2.81 -17.85
C THR A 410 18.09 2.64 -16.37
N LYS A 411 19.17 1.93 -16.01
CA LYS A 411 19.56 1.70 -14.59
C LYS A 411 20.08 2.97 -13.91
N CYS A 412 20.72 3.86 -14.66
CA CYS A 412 21.25 5.13 -14.17
C CYS A 412 20.48 6.32 -14.77
N SER A 413 20.51 7.45 -14.05
CA SER A 413 20.13 8.76 -14.61
C SER A 413 21.20 9.21 -15.61
N LEU A 414 20.82 9.78 -16.75
CA LEU A 414 21.77 10.19 -17.79
C LEU A 414 22.68 11.35 -17.33
N PRO A 415 23.90 11.46 -17.89
CA PRO A 415 24.55 10.54 -18.84
C PRO A 415 25.31 9.40 -18.13
N SER A 416 25.03 9.16 -16.84
CA SER A 416 25.69 8.10 -16.09
C SER A 416 25.38 6.73 -16.70
N SER A 417 26.38 5.86 -16.73
CA SER A 417 26.30 4.51 -17.29
C SER A 417 27.19 3.53 -16.52
N GLY A 418 27.05 2.23 -16.83
CA GLY A 418 27.75 1.14 -16.13
C GLY A 418 26.96 0.58 -14.94
N SER A 419 27.36 -0.62 -14.49
CA SER A 419 26.59 -1.42 -13.50
C SER A 419 26.45 -0.75 -12.13
N LEU A 420 27.36 0.20 -11.83
CA LEU A 420 27.46 0.94 -10.58
C LEU A 420 27.12 2.44 -10.72
N CYS A 421 26.77 2.93 -11.91
CA CYS A 421 26.44 4.34 -12.15
C CYS A 421 27.48 5.33 -11.58
N VAL A 422 28.78 5.04 -11.75
CA VAL A 422 29.88 5.74 -11.06
C VAL A 422 30.15 7.15 -11.59
N ALA A 423 29.71 7.48 -12.81
CA ALA A 423 29.76 8.85 -13.31
C ALA A 423 28.61 9.66 -12.71
N ALA A 424 28.86 10.91 -12.31
CA ALA A 424 27.81 11.79 -11.82
C ALA A 424 26.78 12.06 -12.96
N PRO A 425 25.47 11.95 -12.69
CA PRO A 425 24.47 12.37 -13.66
C PRO A 425 24.57 13.88 -13.90
N ALA A 426 24.08 14.35 -15.04
CA ALA A 426 24.13 15.76 -15.42
C ALA A 426 22.73 16.32 -15.54
N ARG A 427 22.55 17.55 -15.05
CA ARG A 427 21.30 18.31 -15.21
C ARG A 427 21.16 18.72 -16.67
N MET A 428 19.96 18.54 -17.21
CA MET A 428 19.66 18.86 -18.60
C MET A 428 18.35 19.61 -18.66
N ASN A 429 18.26 20.65 -19.48
CA ASN A 429 16.95 21.23 -19.78
C ASN A 429 16.05 20.16 -20.43
N TRP A 430 14.74 20.39 -20.40
CA TRP A 430 13.77 19.34 -20.76
C TRP A 430 13.91 18.87 -22.22
N ASP A 431 14.13 19.78 -23.16
CA ASP A 431 14.26 19.45 -24.59
C ASP A 431 15.52 18.62 -24.90
N VAL A 432 16.64 18.97 -24.25
CA VAL A 432 17.88 18.19 -24.32
C VAL A 432 17.68 16.83 -23.67
N ALA A 433 16.97 16.75 -22.53
CA ALA A 433 16.66 15.50 -21.87
C ALA A 433 15.80 14.57 -22.76
N ASN A 434 14.78 15.13 -23.41
CA ASN A 434 13.92 14.39 -24.34
C ASN A 434 14.72 13.84 -25.53
N THR A 435 15.57 14.68 -26.13
CA THR A 435 16.46 14.31 -27.24
C THR A 435 17.50 13.28 -26.82
N ALA A 436 18.07 13.42 -25.61
CA ALA A 436 19.05 12.50 -25.07
C ALA A 436 18.46 11.10 -24.89
N CYS A 437 17.23 10.99 -24.39
CA CYS A 437 16.53 9.70 -24.36
C CYS A 437 16.29 9.14 -25.76
N GLY A 438 15.78 9.94 -26.70
CA GLY A 438 15.54 9.51 -28.08
C GLY A 438 16.79 9.03 -28.82
N GLY A 439 17.96 9.55 -28.47
CA GLY A 439 19.25 9.17 -29.06
C GLY A 439 19.91 7.94 -28.43
N LEU A 440 19.36 7.37 -27.35
CA LEU A 440 19.96 6.20 -26.71
C LEU A 440 19.88 4.97 -27.62
N SER A 441 21.00 4.26 -27.74
CA SER A 441 21.10 3.01 -28.50
C SER A 441 21.48 1.83 -27.59
N ILE A 442 20.88 1.76 -26.40
CA ILE A 442 21.11 0.67 -25.45
C ILE A 442 20.19 -0.50 -25.80
N GLY A 443 20.76 -1.68 -26.05
CA GLY A 443 19.99 -2.90 -26.30
C GLY A 443 19.12 -2.90 -27.57
N GLY A 444 19.39 -2.00 -28.54
CA GLY A 444 18.66 -1.93 -29.81
C GLY A 444 17.22 -1.41 -29.73
N ARG A 445 16.89 -0.65 -28.68
CA ARG A 445 15.52 -0.18 -28.39
C ARG A 445 15.31 1.28 -28.75
N GLN A 446 14.05 1.65 -28.95
CA GLN A 446 13.62 3.04 -29.06
C GLN A 446 13.35 3.58 -27.66
N TRP A 447 14.25 4.45 -27.19
CA TRP A 447 14.17 5.03 -25.85
C TRP A 447 13.44 6.37 -25.90
N ARG A 448 12.74 6.68 -24.82
CA ARG A 448 12.01 7.93 -24.64
C ARG A 448 12.05 8.38 -23.19
N MET A 449 11.70 9.64 -22.97
CA MET A 449 11.46 10.12 -21.62
C MET A 449 10.13 9.54 -21.11
N PRO A 450 10.06 9.05 -19.87
CA PRO A 450 8.87 8.43 -19.32
C PRO A 450 7.76 9.46 -19.11
N SER A 451 6.52 9.03 -19.28
CA SER A 451 5.37 9.78 -18.79
C SER A 451 5.41 9.89 -17.27
N LYS A 452 4.61 10.80 -16.72
CA LYS A 452 4.47 10.95 -15.28
C LYS A 452 4.00 9.66 -14.61
N ASN A 453 3.01 8.98 -15.18
CA ASN A 453 2.48 7.75 -14.60
C ASN A 453 3.51 6.62 -14.68
N GLU A 454 4.28 6.53 -15.77
CA GLU A 454 5.37 5.57 -15.90
C GLU A 454 6.44 5.78 -14.84
N LEU A 455 6.92 7.02 -14.69
CA LEU A 455 7.97 7.35 -13.75
C LEU A 455 7.49 7.25 -12.29
N GLN A 456 6.23 7.57 -12.02
CA GLN A 456 5.63 7.34 -10.72
C GLN A 456 5.48 5.84 -10.41
N SER A 457 5.31 5.00 -11.44
CA SER A 457 5.15 3.56 -11.25
C SER A 457 6.39 2.85 -10.70
N ILE A 458 7.57 3.49 -10.74
CA ILE A 458 8.81 2.99 -10.11
C ILE A 458 9.06 3.54 -8.70
N TRP A 459 8.21 4.44 -8.22
CA TRP A 459 8.28 5.05 -6.88
C TRP A 459 7.80 4.08 -5.79
N ASN A 460 8.45 4.06 -4.63
CA ASN A 460 8.08 3.26 -3.47
C ASN A 460 7.50 4.15 -2.36
N LEU A 461 6.16 4.13 -2.21
CA LEU A 461 5.45 4.87 -1.16
C LEU A 461 5.73 4.39 0.26
N GLN A 462 6.31 3.20 0.41
CA GLN A 462 6.55 2.55 1.69
C GLN A 462 7.87 2.98 2.33
N ALA A 463 8.73 3.67 1.58
CA ALA A 463 10.08 4.00 2.01
C ALA A 463 10.22 5.50 2.27
N ILE A 464 10.94 5.84 3.33
CA ILE A 464 11.38 7.22 3.60
C ILE A 464 12.28 7.72 2.45
N ASN A 465 12.99 6.81 1.78
CA ASN A 465 13.69 7.01 0.51
C ASN A 465 12.98 6.23 -0.59
N PRO A 466 12.22 6.90 -1.48
CA PRO A 466 11.21 6.24 -2.30
C PRO A 466 11.75 5.50 -3.54
N THR A 467 13.05 5.38 -3.72
CA THR A 467 13.61 4.66 -4.87
C THR A 467 13.64 3.16 -4.61
N HIS A 468 13.28 2.36 -5.62
CA HIS A 468 13.53 0.93 -5.57
C HIS A 468 15.05 0.67 -5.58
N SER A 469 15.52 -0.28 -4.76
CA SER A 469 16.94 -0.54 -4.50
C SER A 469 17.79 -0.86 -5.75
N LEU A 470 17.14 -1.30 -6.83
CA LEU A 470 17.80 -1.57 -8.11
C LEU A 470 18.12 -0.30 -8.92
N PHE A 471 17.35 0.78 -8.73
CA PHE A 471 17.66 2.07 -9.33
C PHE A 471 18.69 2.77 -8.46
N ASN A 472 19.84 3.13 -9.01
CA ASN A 472 20.79 3.93 -8.24
C ASN A 472 20.16 5.29 -7.98
N ALA A 473 19.87 5.55 -6.70
CA ALA A 473 19.20 6.72 -6.22
C ALA A 473 20.26 7.75 -5.83
N THR A 474 20.83 8.42 -6.82
CA THR A 474 21.20 9.80 -6.57
C THR A 474 19.91 10.56 -6.22
N ALA A 475 19.95 11.38 -5.18
CA ALA A 475 18.82 12.12 -4.67
C ALA A 475 18.33 13.12 -5.74
N ASP A 476 17.51 12.64 -6.66
CA ASP A 476 17.29 13.26 -7.97
C ASP A 476 15.83 13.64 -8.19
N LYS A 477 15.63 14.89 -8.62
CA LYS A 477 14.43 15.30 -9.35
C LYS A 477 14.56 14.80 -10.78
N LEU A 478 13.55 14.12 -11.29
CA LEU A 478 13.52 13.56 -12.64
C LEU A 478 12.44 14.20 -13.50
N TRP A 479 12.81 14.47 -14.75
CA TRP A 479 11.89 14.93 -15.79
C TRP A 479 10.88 13.85 -16.19
N THR A 480 9.67 14.28 -16.53
CA THR A 480 8.66 13.46 -17.23
C THR A 480 8.39 14.06 -18.59
N SER A 481 7.87 13.27 -19.53
CA SER A 481 7.40 13.76 -20.83
C SER A 481 6.01 14.40 -20.76
N THR A 482 5.34 14.31 -19.60
CA THR A 482 3.98 14.83 -19.37
C THR A 482 4.02 16.33 -19.12
N THR A 483 3.43 17.08 -20.05
CA THR A 483 3.18 18.51 -19.89
C THR A 483 1.90 18.73 -19.08
N ARG A 484 1.87 19.81 -18.29
CA ARG A 484 0.68 20.22 -17.55
C ARG A 484 -0.26 20.96 -18.50
N ALA A 485 -1.55 20.65 -18.43
CA ALA A 485 -2.57 21.42 -19.14
C ALA A 485 -2.48 22.92 -18.79
N LEU A 486 -2.49 23.78 -19.82
CA LEU A 486 -2.32 25.23 -19.71
C LEU A 486 -3.68 25.96 -19.75
N PHE A 487 -3.79 27.09 -19.03
CA PHE A 487 -4.98 27.94 -19.04
C PHE A 487 -5.07 28.88 -20.25
N SER A 488 -3.93 29.17 -20.86
CA SER A 488 -3.84 30.11 -21.97
C SER A 488 -2.72 29.72 -22.93
N VAL A 489 -2.96 29.96 -24.22
CA VAL A 489 -1.96 29.80 -25.28
C VAL A 489 -0.83 30.82 -25.05
N GLY A 490 0.43 30.38 -25.15
CA GLY A 490 1.62 31.22 -24.94
C GLY A 490 2.11 31.33 -23.50
N ALA A 491 1.51 30.60 -22.55
CA ALA A 491 2.10 30.40 -21.23
C ALA A 491 3.33 29.49 -21.31
N TYR A 492 4.34 29.74 -20.48
CA TYR A 492 5.53 28.88 -20.42
C TYR A 492 5.14 27.41 -20.20
N PRO A 493 5.69 26.47 -21.00
CA PRO A 493 5.36 25.06 -20.86
C PRO A 493 5.77 24.61 -19.46
N THR A 494 4.78 24.08 -18.74
CA THR A 494 4.98 23.53 -17.40
C THR A 494 5.01 22.02 -17.52
N VAL A 495 6.02 21.37 -16.96
CA VAL A 495 6.23 19.92 -17.04
C VAL A 495 6.19 19.33 -15.64
N PHE A 496 5.61 18.13 -15.50
CA PHE A 496 5.70 17.41 -14.24
C PHE A 496 7.11 16.91 -13.96
N ILE A 497 7.51 16.99 -12.70
CA ILE A 497 8.76 16.45 -12.18
C ILE A 497 8.45 15.51 -11.02
N ILE A 498 9.26 14.47 -10.88
CA ILE A 498 9.14 13.52 -9.78
C ILE A 498 10.41 13.59 -8.93
N ASP A 499 10.26 13.98 -7.67
CA ASP A 499 11.38 14.20 -6.75
C ASP A 499 11.66 12.99 -5.85
N PHE A 500 12.55 12.11 -6.29
CA PHE A 500 12.92 10.93 -5.50
C PHE A 500 13.85 11.24 -4.31
N ALA A 501 14.28 12.51 -4.16
CA ALA A 501 15.31 12.95 -3.23
C ALA A 501 14.76 13.35 -1.85
N THR A 502 13.60 14.01 -1.84
CA THR A 502 13.11 14.68 -0.64
C THR A 502 12.04 13.86 0.06
N THR A 503 12.12 13.82 1.39
CA THR A 503 11.05 13.28 2.24
C THR A 503 9.74 14.07 2.06
N ASN A 504 9.76 15.27 1.47
CA ASN A 504 8.58 16.08 1.16
C ASN A 504 7.75 15.62 -0.05
N ASN A 505 8.01 14.41 -0.57
CA ASN A 505 7.08 13.62 -1.39
C ASN A 505 6.44 14.41 -2.56
N GLY A 506 7.23 15.22 -3.26
CA GLY A 506 6.72 16.15 -4.25
C GLY A 506 6.75 15.55 -5.65
N ILE A 507 5.60 15.07 -6.13
CA ILE A 507 5.30 15.32 -7.54
C ILE A 507 5.18 16.84 -7.67
N GLY A 508 6.10 17.43 -8.41
CA GLY A 508 6.15 18.87 -8.59
C GLY A 508 5.88 19.24 -10.04
N THR A 509 5.96 20.54 -10.30
CA THR A 509 5.97 21.07 -11.65
C THR A 509 7.14 22.02 -11.83
N SER A 510 7.73 22.03 -13.02
CA SER A 510 8.74 23.00 -13.40
C SER A 510 8.23 23.87 -14.54
N THR A 511 8.17 25.18 -14.31
CA THR A 511 7.74 26.17 -15.29
C THR A 511 8.89 26.50 -16.24
N GLY A 512 8.60 26.59 -17.54
CA GLY A 512 9.56 27.02 -18.54
C GLY A 512 10.69 26.01 -18.78
N ARG A 513 10.44 24.71 -18.52
CA ARG A 513 11.40 23.63 -18.79
C ARG A 513 12.80 23.91 -18.20
N ALA A 514 12.80 24.37 -16.93
CA ALA A 514 13.90 24.96 -16.15
C ALA A 514 15.31 24.95 -16.78
N PRO A 515 15.98 26.13 -16.83
CA PRO A 515 17.38 26.20 -17.23
C PRO A 515 18.32 25.60 -16.17
N ILE A 516 19.55 25.29 -16.60
CA ILE A 516 20.66 24.96 -15.70
C ILE A 516 20.98 26.22 -14.86
N PRO A 517 21.21 26.12 -13.53
CA PRO A 517 21.57 24.92 -12.77
C PRO A 517 20.41 24.17 -12.09
N ASP A 518 19.16 24.66 -12.17
CA ASP A 518 18.03 24.09 -11.43
C ASP A 518 17.33 22.91 -12.13
N ALA A 519 17.83 22.53 -13.32
CA ALA A 519 17.21 21.52 -14.15
C ALA A 519 17.23 20.10 -13.53
N PRO A 520 16.10 19.38 -13.49
CA PRO A 520 16.06 17.95 -13.17
C PRO A 520 17.02 17.09 -14.01
N PHE A 521 17.29 15.88 -13.50
CA PHE A 521 17.95 14.82 -14.25
C PHE A 521 16.92 14.07 -15.12
N VAL A 522 17.40 13.13 -15.93
CA VAL A 522 16.52 12.29 -16.76
C VAL A 522 16.89 10.82 -16.64
N ARG A 523 15.85 9.98 -16.60
CA ARG A 523 15.91 8.53 -16.75
C ARG A 523 15.04 8.17 -17.92
N CYS A 524 15.47 7.24 -18.76
CA CYS A 524 14.74 6.90 -19.98
C CYS A 524 14.05 5.55 -19.83
N VAL A 525 12.96 5.39 -20.57
CA VAL A 525 12.17 4.16 -20.66
C VAL A 525 12.04 3.74 -22.12
N ALA A 526 11.87 2.45 -22.35
CA ALA A 526 11.55 1.86 -23.64
C ALA A 526 10.51 0.76 -23.45
N ASP A 527 9.67 0.55 -24.45
CA ASP A 527 8.75 -0.58 -24.49
C ASP A 527 9.55 -1.89 -24.73
N GLU A 528 9.05 -3.04 -24.24
CA GLU A 528 9.74 -4.34 -24.36
C GLU A 528 9.78 -4.96 -25.76
#